data_AF-A0A9J7AN18-F1
#
_entry.id   AF-A0A9J7AN18-F1
#
_cell.length_a   1.000
_cell.length_b   1.000
_cell.length_c   1.000
_cell.angle_alpha   90.00
_cell.angle_beta   90.00
_cell.angle_gamma   90.00
#
_symmetry.space_group_name_H-M   'P 1'
#
loop_
_entity.id
_entity.type
_entity.pdbx_description
1 polymer ?
#
loop_
_entity_poly.entity_id
_entity_poly.type
_entity_poly.pdbx_seq_one_letter_code
_entity_poly.pdbx_strand_id
1 'polypeptide(L)'
;MAAGLLSLTASADRLIMENGDMLTGTVRYMDGNKLRLSTSHSGPVMVQRRRIHSLVIERNVNIELKNGQEVQGSLQSVSTGVTQVNRIDDTPLRLDSLADISFLYYVSPLNQEVDVSGSIIGEVDFENTESRNNHIEWEVALDNTVSYAGFRNNTRLEYEKDSTNGRAVNRETIFDNSSDYLFAEKVFVTGRFRYEEDLFENLSRRYVLGVGLGHQAWKNPFRELIYSVDLVHLDERYQQGQDIVEKGIEFRLNFKEETLINGLYFQHESSVLFISLDNRRIESLSSLEYGLPYNIGINLNYEWDYNDAPEAGNGKAYRNLTIGVSYRW
;
A
#
# COMPACT_ATOMS: atom_id res chain seq x y z
N MET A 1 19.73 17.61 26.26
CA MET A 1 19.52 16.15 26.27
C MET A 1 19.95 15.63 24.92
N ALA A 2 21.00 14.80 24.87
CA ALA A 2 21.48 14.21 23.63
C ALA A 2 20.68 12.92 23.39
N ALA A 3 19.93 12.87 22.28
CA ALA A 3 19.27 11.66 21.84
C ALA A 3 20.35 10.71 21.29
N GLY A 4 20.66 9.65 22.05
CA GLY A 4 21.54 8.58 21.59
C GLY A 4 20.82 7.77 20.52
N LEU A 5 21.30 7.84 19.28
CA LEU A 5 20.97 6.88 18.23
C LEU A 5 21.52 5.51 18.66
N LEU A 6 20.64 4.62 19.12
CA LEU A 6 20.95 3.21 19.26
C LEU A 6 21.20 2.67 17.85
N SER A 7 22.47 2.47 17.51
CA SER A 7 22.87 1.69 16.35
C SER A 7 22.49 0.23 16.61
N LEU A 8 21.27 -0.16 16.24
CA LEU A 8 20.92 -1.56 16.06
C LEU A 8 21.90 -2.12 15.02
N THR A 9 22.73 -3.08 15.42
CA THR A 9 23.48 -3.90 14.49
C THR A 9 22.48 -4.74 13.71
N ALA A 10 21.88 -4.15 12.67
CA ALA A 10 21.05 -4.86 11.73
C ALA A 10 21.96 -5.85 10.99
N SER A 11 21.83 -7.13 11.32
CA SER A 11 22.51 -8.16 10.55
C SER A 11 21.87 -8.22 9.17
N ALA A 12 22.66 -7.93 8.15
CA ALA A 12 22.19 -7.96 6.77
C ALA A 12 22.14 -9.41 6.29
N ASP A 13 21.07 -9.77 5.59
CA ASP A 13 20.97 -11.02 4.86
C ASP A 13 22.13 -11.10 3.87
N ARG A 14 22.67 -12.30 3.68
CA ARG A 14 23.85 -12.55 2.85
C ARG A 14 23.52 -13.48 1.71
N LEU A 15 23.90 -13.06 0.51
CA LEU A 15 23.70 -13.79 -0.72
C LEU A 15 25.03 -13.94 -1.44
N ILE A 16 25.43 -15.18 -1.71
CA ILE A 16 26.64 -15.50 -2.47
C ILE A 16 26.20 -16.02 -3.83
N MET A 17 26.72 -15.43 -4.89
CA MET A 17 26.45 -15.78 -6.28
C MET A 17 27.36 -16.92 -6.76
N GLU A 18 26.99 -17.60 -7.85
CA GLU A 18 27.79 -18.68 -8.46
C GLU A 18 29.21 -18.22 -8.87
N ASN A 19 29.38 -16.94 -9.20
CA ASN A 19 30.68 -16.35 -9.54
C ASN A 19 31.49 -15.91 -8.30
N GLY A 20 30.97 -16.11 -7.09
CA GLY A 20 31.61 -15.73 -5.83
C GLY A 20 31.25 -14.33 -5.33
N ASP A 21 30.47 -13.54 -6.08
CA ASP A 21 30.04 -12.20 -5.62
C ASP A 21 29.20 -12.33 -4.35
N MET A 22 29.47 -11.47 -3.37
CA MET A 22 28.71 -11.40 -2.13
C MET A 22 27.87 -10.12 -2.09
N LEU A 23 26.56 -10.27 -1.99
CA LEU A 23 25.63 -9.17 -1.77
C LEU A 23 25.11 -9.23 -0.34
N THR A 24 24.96 -8.04 0.26
CA THR A 24 24.39 -7.88 1.61
C THR A 24 23.23 -6.91 1.56
N GLY A 25 22.17 -7.19 2.31
CA GLY A 25 20.99 -6.34 2.35
C GLY A 25 19.83 -6.99 3.10
N THR A 26 18.60 -6.64 2.74
CA THR A 26 17.39 -7.26 3.26
C THR A 26 16.64 -7.92 2.12
N VAL A 27 16.46 -9.24 2.18
CA VAL A 27 15.67 -9.97 1.18
C VAL A 27 14.21 -9.59 1.37
N ARG A 28 13.65 -8.87 0.39
CA ARG A 28 12.24 -8.46 0.42
C ARG A 28 11.33 -9.60 -0.03
N TYR A 29 11.71 -10.25 -1.13
CA TYR A 29 11.05 -11.47 -1.61
C TYR A 29 11.95 -12.29 -2.54
N MET A 30 11.60 -13.55 -2.73
CA MET A 30 12.07 -14.42 -3.79
C MET A 30 10.87 -15.14 -4.40
N ASP A 31 10.63 -14.90 -5.69
CA ASP A 31 9.54 -15.50 -6.44
C ASP A 31 10.00 -15.93 -7.82
N GLY A 32 9.51 -17.10 -8.26
CA GLY A 32 9.92 -17.71 -9.52
C GLY A 32 11.44 -17.77 -9.64
N ASN A 33 11.99 -17.09 -10.66
CA ASN A 33 13.44 -17.02 -10.91
C ASN A 33 14.11 -15.71 -10.41
N LYS A 34 13.45 -14.93 -9.56
CA LYS A 34 13.94 -13.62 -9.13
C LYS A 34 13.97 -13.51 -7.60
N LEU A 35 14.97 -12.80 -7.09
CA LEU A 35 15.06 -12.38 -5.69
C LEU A 35 15.26 -10.86 -5.66
N ARG A 36 14.48 -10.14 -4.85
CA ARG A 36 14.62 -8.70 -4.60
C ARG A 36 15.36 -8.48 -3.29
N LEU A 37 16.55 -7.89 -3.37
CA LEU A 37 17.38 -7.52 -2.22
C LEU A 37 17.39 -6.00 -2.06
N SER A 38 16.96 -5.50 -0.91
CA SER A 38 17.10 -4.08 -0.55
C SER A 38 18.50 -3.84 -0.01
N THR A 39 19.32 -3.03 -0.69
CA THR A 39 20.67 -2.67 -0.23
C THR A 39 20.68 -1.29 0.42
N SER A 40 21.65 -1.03 1.29
CA SER A 40 21.82 0.28 1.92
C SER A 40 22.48 1.33 1.01
N HIS A 41 23.12 0.90 -0.08
CA HIS A 41 23.99 1.76 -0.90
C HIS A 41 23.57 1.90 -2.36
N SER A 42 22.85 0.92 -2.93
CA SER A 42 22.52 0.89 -4.37
C SER A 42 21.03 0.75 -4.63
N GLY A 43 20.19 0.99 -3.62
CA GLY A 43 18.76 0.74 -3.70
C GLY A 43 18.44 -0.76 -3.86
N PRO A 44 17.24 -1.11 -4.32
CA PRO A 44 16.85 -2.49 -4.52
C PRO A 44 17.53 -3.12 -5.73
N VAL A 45 18.11 -4.31 -5.54
CA VAL A 45 18.79 -5.11 -6.56
C VAL A 45 17.97 -6.36 -6.86
N MET A 46 17.71 -6.61 -8.14
CA MET A 46 17.07 -7.84 -8.60
C MET A 46 18.14 -8.87 -8.99
N VAL A 47 18.09 -10.04 -8.36
CA VAL A 47 19.05 -11.14 -8.58
C VAL A 47 18.34 -12.32 -9.24
N GLN A 48 19.02 -12.99 -10.16
CA GLN A 48 18.52 -14.24 -10.74
C GLN A 48 18.70 -15.37 -9.74
N ARG A 49 17.58 -15.97 -9.30
CA ARG A 49 17.58 -17.03 -8.28
C ARG A 49 18.48 -18.22 -8.65
N ARG A 50 18.48 -18.63 -9.91
CA ARG A 50 19.34 -19.72 -10.41
C ARG A 50 20.84 -19.44 -10.28
N ARG A 51 21.25 -18.18 -10.12
CA ARG A 51 22.66 -17.78 -9.96
C ARG A 51 23.08 -17.66 -8.50
N ILE A 52 22.19 -17.99 -7.56
CA ILE A 52 22.48 -17.94 -6.13
C ILE A 52 23.13 -19.25 -5.70
N HIS A 53 24.36 -19.16 -5.21
CA HIS A 53 25.10 -20.27 -4.63
C HIS A 53 24.69 -20.58 -3.18
N SER A 54 24.51 -19.53 -2.38
CA SER A 54 24.15 -19.61 -0.96
C SER A 54 23.31 -18.41 -0.57
N LEU A 55 22.30 -18.65 0.27
CA LEU A 55 21.40 -17.64 0.82
C LEU A 55 21.30 -17.84 2.33
N VAL A 56 21.60 -16.77 3.07
CA VAL A 56 21.45 -16.70 4.52
C VAL A 56 20.53 -15.53 4.83
N ILE A 57 19.42 -15.83 5.50
CA ILE A 57 18.44 -14.86 5.98
C ILE A 57 18.33 -15.07 7.49
N GLU A 58 18.74 -14.08 8.27
CA GLU A 58 18.77 -14.22 9.74
C GLU A 58 17.42 -13.91 10.36
N ARG A 59 16.63 -13.07 9.69
CA ARG A 59 15.25 -12.74 10.04
C ARG A 59 14.28 -13.86 9.68
N ASN A 60 13.16 -13.94 10.40
CA ASN A 60 12.07 -14.83 10.02
C ASN A 60 11.40 -14.35 8.74
N VAL A 61 11.19 -15.26 7.80
CA VAL A 61 10.47 -15.05 6.55
C VAL A 61 9.37 -16.10 6.41
N ASN A 62 8.30 -15.78 5.69
CA ASN A 62 7.35 -16.79 5.24
C ASN A 62 7.93 -17.46 4.00
N ILE A 63 7.87 -18.79 3.98
CA ILE A 63 8.40 -19.64 2.92
C ILE A 63 7.28 -20.59 2.51
N GLU A 64 6.82 -20.44 1.28
CA GLU A 64 5.96 -21.41 0.63
C GLU A 64 6.84 -22.37 -0.17
N LEU A 65 6.70 -23.67 0.07
CA LEU A 65 7.40 -24.72 -0.67
C LEU A 65 6.59 -25.16 -1.89
N LYS A 66 7.26 -25.74 -2.89
CA LYS A 66 6.60 -26.25 -4.11
C LYS A 66 5.53 -27.33 -3.88
N ASN A 67 5.56 -27.99 -2.72
CA ASN A 67 4.55 -28.96 -2.32
C ASN A 67 3.31 -28.31 -1.66
N GLY A 68 3.25 -26.97 -1.60
CA GLY A 68 2.19 -26.19 -0.97
C GLY A 68 2.32 -26.02 0.54
N GLN A 69 3.40 -26.54 1.15
CA GLN A 69 3.63 -26.34 2.58
C GLN A 69 4.15 -24.92 2.85
N GLU A 70 3.48 -24.21 3.77
CA GLU A 70 3.94 -22.93 4.31
C GLU A 70 4.70 -23.15 5.62
N VAL A 71 5.85 -22.50 5.76
CA VAL A 71 6.67 -22.49 6.98
C VAL A 71 7.19 -21.09 7.24
N GLN A 72 7.38 -20.74 8.51
CA GLN A 72 8.00 -19.48 8.91
C GLN A 72 9.31 -19.76 9.64
N GLY A 73 10.38 -19.04 9.27
CA GLY A 73 11.69 -19.23 9.89
C GLY A 73 12.82 -18.47 9.20
N SER A 74 14.02 -18.62 9.74
CA SER A 74 15.25 -18.07 9.16
C SER A 74 15.87 -19.07 8.18
N LEU A 75 16.69 -18.60 7.22
CA LEU A 75 17.41 -19.46 6.27
C LEU A 75 18.90 -19.48 6.60
N GLN A 76 19.49 -20.65 6.66
CA GLN A 76 20.93 -20.84 6.69
C GLN A 76 21.37 -21.76 5.57
N SER A 77 22.52 -21.48 4.96
CA SER A 77 23.14 -22.40 4.03
C SER A 77 24.06 -23.35 4.79
N VAL A 78 23.78 -24.65 4.72
CA VAL A 78 24.53 -25.69 5.46
C VAL A 78 25.63 -26.30 4.60
N SER A 79 25.41 -26.35 3.28
CA SER A 79 26.40 -26.71 2.26
C SER A 79 25.94 -26.17 0.91
N THR A 80 26.77 -26.24 -0.12
CA THR A 80 26.41 -25.81 -1.48
C THR A 80 25.07 -26.40 -1.92
N GLY A 81 24.12 -25.53 -2.30
CA GLY A 81 22.76 -25.92 -2.71
C GLY A 81 21.80 -26.25 -1.57
N VAL A 82 22.29 -26.60 -0.38
CA VAL A 82 21.46 -27.07 0.73
C VAL A 82 21.11 -25.92 1.67
N THR A 83 19.81 -25.72 1.86
CA THR A 83 19.25 -24.69 2.73
C THR A 83 18.59 -25.33 3.93
N GLN A 84 18.92 -24.89 5.14
CA GLN A 84 18.18 -25.23 6.35
C GLN A 84 17.28 -24.06 6.72
N VAL A 85 15.99 -24.36 6.87
CA VAL A 85 15.01 -23.46 7.45
C VAL A 85 14.97 -23.74 8.95
N ASN A 86 15.39 -22.77 9.75
CA ASN A 86 15.22 -22.81 11.20
C ASN A 86 13.83 -22.25 11.50
N ARG A 87 12.85 -23.15 11.64
CA ARG A 87 11.45 -22.78 11.86
C ARG A 87 11.24 -22.16 13.24
N ILE A 88 10.23 -21.32 13.35
CA ILE A 88 9.84 -20.69 14.63
C ILE A 88 9.35 -21.72 15.66
N ASP A 89 8.85 -22.88 15.22
CA ASP A 89 8.43 -23.99 16.07
C ASP A 89 9.60 -24.89 16.54
N ASP A 90 10.85 -24.45 16.34
CA ASP A 90 12.08 -25.18 16.65
C ASP A 90 12.21 -26.55 15.95
N THR A 91 11.49 -26.78 14.84
CA THR A 91 11.66 -27.97 14.00
C THR A 91 12.45 -27.65 12.72
N PRO A 92 13.75 -27.96 12.63
CA PRO A 92 14.52 -27.63 11.43
C PRO A 92 14.02 -28.39 10.21
N LEU A 93 13.90 -27.69 9.08
CA LEU A 93 13.58 -28.29 7.79
C LEU A 93 14.76 -28.12 6.84
N ARG A 94 15.28 -29.24 6.35
CA ARG A 94 16.35 -29.25 5.36
C ARG A 94 15.75 -29.32 3.95
N LEU A 95 16.19 -28.40 3.09
CA LEU A 95 15.87 -28.34 1.67
C LEU A 95 17.13 -28.71 0.88
N ASP A 96 16.97 -29.57 -0.12
CA ASP A 96 18.08 -30.00 -0.97
C ASP A 96 18.50 -28.91 -1.96
N SER A 97 17.55 -28.03 -2.30
CA SER A 97 17.80 -26.89 -3.16
C SER A 97 17.03 -25.66 -2.71
N LEU A 98 17.62 -24.48 -2.93
CA LEU A 98 16.83 -23.24 -2.95
C LEU A 98 15.65 -23.38 -3.91
N ALA A 99 15.75 -24.18 -4.99
CA ALA A 99 14.70 -24.46 -5.96
C ALA A 99 13.42 -25.09 -5.36
N ASP A 100 13.46 -25.64 -4.14
CA ASP A 100 12.31 -26.25 -3.46
C ASP A 100 11.33 -25.22 -2.90
N ILE A 101 11.81 -23.98 -2.71
CA ILE A 101 11.00 -22.84 -2.29
C ILE A 101 10.13 -22.38 -3.48
N SER A 102 8.81 -22.40 -3.38
CA SER A 102 7.96 -21.75 -4.39
C SER A 102 8.17 -20.24 -4.32
N PHE A 103 7.91 -19.69 -3.14
CA PHE A 103 7.89 -18.27 -2.86
C PHE A 103 8.44 -18.02 -1.44
N LEU A 104 9.18 -16.93 -1.25
CA LEU A 104 9.46 -16.42 0.09
C LEU A 104 9.33 -14.91 0.13
N TYR A 105 8.90 -14.38 1.25
CA TYR A 105 8.86 -12.94 1.46
C TYR A 105 9.15 -12.61 2.91
N TYR A 106 9.72 -11.43 3.08
CA TYR A 106 9.89 -10.89 4.41
C TYR A 106 8.52 -10.69 5.05
N VAL A 107 8.36 -11.34 6.19
CA VAL A 107 7.26 -11.05 7.10
C VAL A 107 7.88 -10.18 8.14
N SER A 108 7.48 -8.91 8.19
CA SER A 108 7.67 -8.18 9.43
C SER A 108 6.94 -9.00 10.49
N PRO A 109 7.60 -9.50 11.56
CA PRO A 109 6.91 -10.21 12.63
C PRO A 109 5.85 -9.27 13.25
N LEU A 110 5.35 -9.56 14.45
CA LEU A 110 4.75 -8.52 15.31
C LEU A 110 5.82 -7.49 15.78
N ASN A 111 6.53 -6.91 14.79
CA ASN A 111 7.43 -5.79 14.65
C ASN A 111 8.38 -5.48 15.83
N GLN A 112 9.60 -6.00 15.80
CA GLN A 112 10.72 -5.40 16.57
C GLN A 112 11.55 -4.40 15.74
N GLU A 113 11.31 -4.31 14.43
CA GLU A 113 11.98 -3.40 13.51
C GLU A 113 10.97 -2.42 12.89
N VAL A 114 11.43 -1.22 12.54
CA VAL A 114 10.62 -0.21 11.83
C VAL A 114 10.69 -0.52 10.33
N ASP A 115 9.53 -0.75 9.71
CA ASP A 115 9.41 -0.87 8.25
C ASP A 115 8.66 0.35 7.69
N VAL A 116 9.20 0.94 6.64
CA VAL A 116 8.65 2.13 5.99
C VAL A 116 8.55 1.85 4.50
N SER A 117 7.36 2.06 3.95
CA SER A 117 7.11 2.00 2.50
C SER A 117 6.24 3.18 2.09
N GLY A 118 6.22 3.48 0.80
CA GLY A 118 5.30 4.50 0.29
C GLY A 118 5.47 4.80 -1.18
N SER A 119 4.66 5.74 -1.65
CA SER A 119 4.66 6.25 -3.01
C SER A 119 4.44 7.76 -3.01
N ILE A 120 5.01 8.42 -4.00
CA ILE A 120 4.54 9.71 -4.47
C ILE A 120 4.07 9.54 -5.91
N ILE A 121 2.88 10.06 -6.22
CA ILE A 121 2.23 9.91 -7.52
C ILE A 121 1.86 11.30 -8.02
N GLY A 122 2.15 11.57 -9.29
CA GLY A 122 1.67 12.76 -9.99
C GLY A 122 0.81 12.34 -11.17
N GLU A 123 -0.38 12.89 -11.26
CA GLU A 123 -1.42 12.48 -12.22
C GLU A 123 -1.94 13.68 -13.00
N VAL A 124 -2.41 13.40 -14.22
CA VAL A 124 -3.05 14.39 -15.08
C VAL A 124 -4.27 13.79 -15.77
N ASP A 125 -5.32 14.59 -15.87
CA ASP A 125 -6.45 14.34 -16.76
C ASP A 125 -6.57 15.46 -17.80
N PHE A 126 -6.96 15.07 -19.02
CA PHE A 126 -7.20 15.94 -20.15
C PHE A 126 -8.64 15.76 -20.63
N GLU A 127 -9.58 16.46 -20.01
CA GLU A 127 -10.95 16.46 -20.47
C GLU A 127 -11.14 17.45 -21.64
N ASN A 128 -11.40 16.92 -22.84
CA ASN A 128 -11.74 17.75 -24.00
C ASN A 128 -13.26 17.89 -24.09
N THR A 129 -13.83 18.88 -23.40
CA THR A 129 -15.26 19.17 -23.48
C THR A 129 -15.61 19.80 -24.85
N GLU A 130 -16.84 19.59 -25.34
CA GLU A 130 -17.29 20.14 -26.64
C GLU A 130 -17.29 21.69 -26.70
N SER A 131 -17.14 22.35 -25.56
CA SER A 131 -16.85 23.78 -25.47
C SER A 131 -15.37 24.03 -25.75
N ARG A 132 -14.99 25.05 -26.53
CA ARG A 132 -13.59 25.37 -26.91
C ARG A 132 -12.64 25.75 -25.75
N ASN A 133 -12.91 25.30 -24.53
CA ASN A 133 -12.12 25.56 -23.35
C ASN A 133 -11.13 24.41 -23.13
N ASN A 134 -9.88 24.75 -22.82
CA ASN A 134 -8.90 23.76 -22.39
C ASN A 134 -9.07 23.54 -20.89
N HIS A 135 -9.59 22.38 -20.50
CA HIS A 135 -9.66 21.90 -19.13
C HIS A 135 -8.47 21.00 -18.85
N ILE A 136 -7.77 21.22 -17.74
CA ILE A 136 -6.63 20.41 -17.30
C ILE A 136 -6.74 20.27 -15.79
N GLU A 137 -6.69 19.02 -15.35
CA GLU A 137 -6.63 18.64 -13.95
C GLU A 137 -5.25 18.02 -13.68
N TRP A 138 -4.69 18.31 -12.51
CA TRP A 138 -3.50 17.63 -12.03
C TRP A 138 -3.62 17.35 -10.55
N GLU A 139 -3.08 16.21 -10.16
CA GLU A 139 -3.10 15.68 -8.81
C GLU A 139 -1.67 15.33 -8.38
N VAL A 140 -1.37 15.53 -7.10
CA VAL A 140 -0.21 14.93 -6.45
C VAL A 140 -0.65 14.24 -5.17
N ALA A 141 -0.38 12.94 -5.09
CA ALA A 141 -0.65 12.12 -3.92
C ALA A 141 0.66 11.60 -3.29
N LEU A 142 0.72 11.59 -1.97
CA LEU A 142 1.77 10.96 -1.16
C LEU A 142 1.13 9.91 -0.25
N ASP A 143 1.51 8.65 -0.45
CA ASP A 143 1.12 7.54 0.41
C ASP A 143 2.32 7.08 1.23
N ASN A 144 2.11 6.87 2.53
CA ASN A 144 3.15 6.37 3.42
C ASN A 144 2.59 5.36 4.40
N THR A 145 3.29 4.23 4.54
CA THR A 145 3.02 3.22 5.56
C THR A 145 4.23 3.09 6.47
N VAL A 146 4.02 3.18 7.78
CA VAL A 146 5.02 2.89 8.82
C VAL A 146 4.50 1.77 9.71
N SER A 147 5.25 0.68 9.79
CA SER A 147 4.93 -0.48 10.64
C SER A 147 5.96 -0.66 11.75
N TYR A 148 5.50 -0.76 13.00
CA TYR A 148 6.33 -1.02 14.18
C TYR A 148 5.52 -1.61 15.35
N ALA A 149 6.08 -2.46 16.21
CA ALA A 149 5.43 -3.22 17.30
C ALA A 149 3.94 -3.66 17.11
N GLY A 150 3.56 -4.25 15.97
CA GLY A 150 2.17 -4.64 15.65
C GLY A 150 1.29 -3.46 15.19
N PHE A 151 1.77 -2.22 15.28
CA PHE A 151 1.15 -1.06 14.69
C PHE A 151 1.50 -0.93 13.20
N ARG A 152 0.52 -0.47 12.42
CA ARG A 152 0.69 -0.04 11.04
C ARG A 152 -0.06 1.28 10.87
N ASN A 153 0.67 2.35 10.56
CA ASN A 153 0.10 3.65 10.28
C ASN A 153 0.15 3.89 8.78
N ASN A 154 -0.99 4.16 8.15
CA ASN A 154 -1.08 4.56 6.75
C ASN A 154 -1.48 6.03 6.69
N THR A 155 -0.79 6.82 5.89
CA THR A 155 -1.06 8.25 5.70
C THR A 155 -1.13 8.54 4.21
N ARG A 156 -2.19 9.21 3.79
CA ARG A 156 -2.35 9.77 2.45
C ARG A 156 -2.45 11.29 2.56
N LEU A 157 -1.71 11.98 1.70
CA LEU A 157 -1.81 13.42 1.47
C LEU A 157 -2.06 13.63 -0.01
N GLU A 158 -3.12 14.35 -0.34
CA GLU A 158 -3.52 14.60 -1.71
C GLU A 158 -3.78 16.09 -1.92
N TYR A 159 -3.38 16.56 -3.10
CA TYR A 159 -3.67 17.90 -3.56
C TYR A 159 -4.03 17.83 -5.04
N GLU A 160 -5.23 18.30 -5.36
CA GLU A 160 -5.74 18.34 -6.72
C GLU A 160 -6.05 19.79 -7.12
N LYS A 161 -5.92 20.08 -8.42
CA LYS A 161 -6.25 21.38 -8.98
C LYS A 161 -6.70 21.30 -10.43
N ASP A 162 -7.98 21.57 -10.63
CA ASP A 162 -8.56 21.87 -11.94
C ASP A 162 -8.33 23.34 -12.36
N SER A 163 -7.87 23.48 -13.61
CA SER A 163 -7.81 24.75 -14.31
C SER A 163 -8.56 24.74 -15.64
N THR A 164 -9.43 25.74 -15.85
CA THR A 164 -10.07 26.02 -17.13
C THR A 164 -9.46 27.26 -17.78
N ASN A 165 -8.98 27.13 -19.02
CA ASN A 165 -8.32 28.22 -19.77
C ASN A 165 -7.15 28.86 -18.99
N GLY A 166 -6.40 28.06 -18.23
CA GLY A 166 -5.24 28.50 -17.45
C GLY A 166 -5.56 29.27 -16.16
N ARG A 167 -6.83 29.35 -15.76
CA ARG A 167 -7.24 29.88 -14.45
C ARG A 167 -7.69 28.74 -13.57
N ALA A 168 -7.19 28.71 -12.34
CA ALA A 168 -7.66 27.78 -11.33
C ALA A 168 -9.16 28.01 -11.10
N VAL A 169 -9.95 26.97 -11.30
CA VAL A 169 -11.39 27.00 -11.03
C VAL A 169 -11.65 26.35 -9.69
N ASN A 170 -10.89 25.31 -9.38
CA ASN A 170 -11.16 24.44 -8.29
C ASN A 170 -9.87 23.91 -7.64
N ARG A 171 -9.98 23.40 -6.41
CA ARG A 171 -8.90 22.77 -5.64
C ARG A 171 -9.54 21.83 -4.63
N GLU A 172 -8.90 20.67 -4.49
CA GLU A 172 -9.12 19.75 -3.38
C GLU A 172 -7.84 19.54 -2.56
N THR A 173 -8.00 19.25 -1.27
CA THR A 173 -6.90 18.84 -0.41
C THR A 173 -7.39 17.80 0.60
N ILE A 174 -6.81 16.61 0.55
CA ILE A 174 -7.14 15.50 1.44
C ILE A 174 -5.94 15.17 2.33
N PHE A 175 -6.21 14.93 3.61
CA PHE A 175 -5.32 14.21 4.51
C PHE A 175 -6.11 13.05 5.12
N ASP A 176 -5.69 11.82 4.85
CA ASP A 176 -6.24 10.62 5.46
C ASP A 176 -5.15 9.91 6.29
N ASN A 177 -5.48 9.53 7.51
CA ASN A 177 -4.63 8.70 8.33
C ASN A 177 -5.43 7.57 8.97
N SER A 178 -4.89 6.36 8.87
CA SER A 178 -5.33 5.19 9.64
C SER A 178 -4.19 4.66 10.52
N SER A 179 -4.53 4.26 11.73
CA SER A 179 -3.63 3.60 12.67
C SER A 179 -4.20 2.25 13.07
N ASP A 180 -3.62 1.19 12.54
CA ASP A 180 -4.01 -0.19 12.79
C ASP A 180 -3.14 -0.78 13.89
N TYR A 181 -3.74 -1.55 14.80
CA TYR A 181 -3.04 -2.42 15.74
C TYR A 181 -3.43 -3.89 15.50
N LEU A 182 -2.50 -4.68 14.97
CA LEU A 182 -2.64 -6.12 14.74
C LEU A 182 -2.48 -6.85 16.07
N PHE A 183 -3.59 -7.06 16.78
CA PHE A 183 -3.60 -7.79 18.06
C PHE A 183 -3.67 -9.32 17.88
N ALA A 184 -3.98 -9.78 16.67
CA ALA A 184 -3.87 -11.16 16.24
C ALA A 184 -3.29 -11.18 14.81
N GLU A 185 -2.82 -12.34 14.35
CA GLU A 185 -2.06 -12.48 13.08
C GLU A 185 -2.70 -11.78 11.88
N LYS A 186 -4.04 -11.82 11.78
CA LYS A 186 -4.80 -11.27 10.65
C LYS A 186 -5.90 -10.31 11.05
N VAL A 187 -6.04 -10.00 12.35
CA VAL A 187 -7.12 -9.17 12.87
C VAL A 187 -6.53 -7.93 13.50
N PHE A 188 -7.11 -6.77 13.20
CA PHE A 188 -6.65 -5.50 13.73
C PHE A 188 -7.82 -4.64 14.21
N VAL A 189 -7.53 -3.78 15.18
CA VAL A 189 -8.36 -2.60 15.50
C VAL A 189 -7.78 -1.43 14.71
N THR A 190 -8.63 -0.52 14.25
CA THR A 190 -8.18 0.67 13.52
C THR A 190 -8.82 1.94 14.08
N GLY A 191 -8.06 3.03 14.09
CA GLY A 191 -8.56 4.38 14.26
C GLY A 191 -8.27 5.20 13.00
N ARG A 192 -9.25 5.96 12.52
CA ARG A 192 -9.16 6.77 11.29
C ARG A 192 -9.43 8.25 11.59
N PHE A 193 -8.67 9.10 10.91
CA PHE A 193 -8.92 10.53 10.80
C PHE A 193 -8.77 10.96 9.34
N ARG A 194 -9.80 11.54 8.76
CA ARG A 194 -9.75 12.21 7.45
C ARG A 194 -10.09 13.69 7.60
N TYR A 195 -9.34 14.52 6.89
CA TYR A 195 -9.59 15.94 6.65
C TYR A 195 -9.67 16.17 5.16
N GLU A 196 -10.64 16.97 4.73
CA GLU A 196 -10.82 17.30 3.32
C GLU A 196 -11.31 18.74 3.17
N GLU A 197 -10.79 19.46 2.19
CA GLU A 197 -11.30 20.72 1.66
C GLU A 197 -11.55 20.50 0.17
N ASP A 198 -12.76 20.75 -0.30
CA ASP A 198 -13.07 20.66 -1.74
C ASP A 198 -13.93 21.85 -2.19
N LEU A 199 -13.33 22.72 -3.00
CA LEU A 199 -14.01 23.91 -3.49
C LEU A 199 -15.05 23.56 -4.59
N PHE A 200 -15.00 22.37 -5.19
CA PHE A 200 -15.92 21.90 -6.23
C PHE A 200 -17.27 21.60 -5.63
N GLU A 201 -17.27 20.80 -4.56
CA GLU A 201 -18.44 20.45 -3.79
C GLU A 201 -18.90 21.57 -2.85
N ASN A 202 -18.30 22.78 -2.97
CA ASN A 202 -18.60 23.90 -2.09
C ASN A 202 -18.33 23.56 -0.61
N LEU A 203 -17.47 22.56 -0.38
CA LEU A 203 -17.07 21.99 0.89
C LEU A 203 -15.91 22.80 1.47
N SER A 204 -16.21 23.63 2.47
CA SER A 204 -15.15 24.35 3.18
C SER A 204 -14.28 23.40 3.98
N ARG A 205 -14.88 22.34 4.52
CA ARG A 205 -14.20 21.34 5.35
C ARG A 205 -15.06 20.11 5.59
N ARG A 206 -14.45 18.94 5.57
CA ARG A 206 -14.98 17.68 6.11
C ARG A 206 -13.99 17.06 7.08
N TYR A 207 -14.51 16.57 8.21
CA TYR A 207 -13.80 15.70 9.13
C TYR A 207 -14.49 14.34 9.20
N VAL A 208 -13.73 13.27 9.11
CA VAL A 208 -14.19 11.92 9.43
C VAL A 208 -13.34 11.37 10.57
N LEU A 209 -13.99 10.97 11.66
CA LEU A 209 -13.38 10.26 12.77
C LEU A 209 -13.96 8.85 12.82
N GLY A 210 -13.12 7.83 12.67
CA GLY A 210 -13.55 6.44 12.62
C GLY A 210 -12.85 5.57 13.65
N VAL A 211 -13.55 4.58 14.19
CA VAL A 211 -12.96 3.46 14.93
C VAL A 211 -13.57 2.15 14.46
N GLY A 212 -12.74 1.15 14.23
CA GLY A 212 -13.19 -0.06 13.56
C GLY A 212 -12.41 -1.32 13.88
N LEU A 213 -12.89 -2.41 13.31
CA LEU A 213 -12.22 -3.71 13.29
C LEU A 213 -12.01 -4.12 11.84
N GLY A 214 -10.86 -4.71 11.55
CA GLY A 214 -10.55 -5.19 10.22
C GLY A 214 -9.84 -6.52 10.21
N HIS A 215 -9.80 -7.10 9.02
CA HIS A 215 -9.19 -8.39 8.75
C HIS A 215 -8.31 -8.30 7.50
N GLN A 216 -7.08 -8.78 7.63
CA GLN A 216 -6.12 -8.93 6.55
C GLN A 216 -6.16 -10.39 6.08
N ALA A 217 -6.95 -10.69 5.05
CA ALA A 217 -7.11 -12.06 4.56
C ALA A 217 -5.78 -12.60 4.02
N TRP A 218 -5.07 -11.79 3.25
CA TRP A 218 -3.70 -12.03 2.80
C TRP A 218 -2.98 -10.69 2.57
N LYS A 219 -1.67 -10.67 2.79
CA LYS A 219 -0.79 -9.56 2.45
C LYS A 219 0.61 -10.08 2.21
N ASN A 220 1.12 -9.86 1.01
CA ASN A 220 2.50 -10.08 0.63
C ASN A 220 2.87 -9.06 -0.48
N PRO A 221 4.11 -9.05 -0.99
CA PRO A 221 4.53 -8.07 -2.01
C PRO A 221 3.71 -8.06 -3.30
N PHE A 222 3.02 -9.15 -3.63
CA PHE A 222 2.27 -9.31 -4.88
C PHE A 222 0.76 -9.23 -4.73
N ARG A 223 0.25 -9.49 -3.53
CA ARG A 223 -1.19 -9.48 -3.29
C ARG A 223 -1.57 -9.03 -1.90
N GLU A 224 -2.71 -8.37 -1.85
CA GLU A 224 -3.32 -7.85 -0.63
C GLU A 224 -4.83 -7.98 -0.71
N LEU A 225 -5.44 -8.39 0.40
CA LEU A 225 -6.86 -8.21 0.65
C LEU A 225 -7.05 -7.85 2.11
N ILE A 226 -7.44 -6.60 2.33
CA ILE A 226 -7.75 -6.06 3.65
C ILE A 226 -9.14 -5.46 3.59
N TYR A 227 -9.94 -5.72 4.61
CA TYR A 227 -11.24 -5.06 4.75
C TYR A 227 -11.50 -4.69 6.20
N SER A 228 -12.26 -3.62 6.41
CA SER A 228 -12.66 -3.15 7.74
C SER A 228 -14.11 -2.71 7.77
N VAL A 229 -14.65 -2.70 8.99
CA VAL A 229 -15.91 -2.04 9.32
C VAL A 229 -15.66 -1.06 10.46
N ASP A 230 -16.12 0.16 10.28
CA ASP A 230 -15.81 1.30 11.13
C ASP A 230 -17.10 2.01 11.56
N LEU A 231 -17.19 2.38 12.84
CA LEU A 231 -18.15 3.36 13.30
C LEU A 231 -17.54 4.74 13.10
N VAL A 232 -18.25 5.61 12.39
CA VAL A 232 -17.73 6.92 11.99
C VAL A 232 -18.57 8.08 12.50
N HIS A 233 -17.91 9.20 12.73
CA HIS A 233 -18.49 10.51 12.95
C HIS A 233 -18.05 11.45 11.83
N LEU A 234 -19.01 12.09 11.18
CA LEU A 234 -18.83 12.99 10.05
C LEU A 234 -19.23 14.41 10.48
N ASP A 235 -18.37 15.40 10.23
CA ASP A 235 -18.68 16.83 10.38
C ASP A 235 -18.29 17.54 9.07
N GLU A 236 -19.27 18.16 8.41
CA GLU A 236 -19.08 18.89 7.16
C GLU A 236 -19.55 20.34 7.31
N ARG A 237 -18.74 21.23 6.76
CA ARG A 237 -19.01 22.66 6.68
C ARG A 237 -18.94 23.08 5.22
N TYR A 238 -19.98 23.75 4.75
CA TYR A 238 -20.08 24.23 3.38
C TYR A 238 -19.90 25.75 3.33
N GLN A 239 -19.37 26.29 2.24
CA GLN A 239 -19.25 27.76 2.11
C GLN A 239 -20.63 28.40 2.05
N GLN A 240 -21.58 27.69 1.45
CA GLN A 240 -23.00 28.03 1.39
C GLN A 240 -23.81 26.75 1.58
N GLY A 241 -24.68 26.67 2.57
CA GLY A 241 -25.44 25.44 2.83
C GLY A 241 -25.72 25.25 4.31
N GLN A 242 -26.24 24.08 4.67
CA GLN A 242 -26.37 23.67 6.06
C GLN A 242 -25.18 22.80 6.44
N ASP A 243 -24.64 23.03 7.62
CA ASP A 243 -23.61 22.15 8.18
C ASP A 243 -24.21 20.78 8.49
N ILE A 244 -23.44 19.73 8.21
CA ILE A 244 -23.86 18.34 8.41
C ILE A 244 -23.04 17.75 9.55
N VAL A 245 -23.72 17.14 10.53
CA VAL A 245 -23.07 16.39 11.61
C VAL A 245 -23.79 15.06 11.77
N GLU A 246 -23.12 13.99 11.39
CA GLU A 246 -23.72 12.68 11.25
C GLU A 246 -22.85 11.58 11.88
N LYS A 247 -23.45 10.40 12.00
CA LYS A 247 -22.78 9.18 12.41
C LYS A 247 -23.16 8.08 11.44
N GLY A 248 -22.23 7.19 11.17
CA GLY A 248 -22.46 6.14 10.20
C GLY A 248 -21.65 4.89 10.47
N ILE A 249 -21.83 3.92 9.58
CA ILE A 249 -21.01 2.73 9.48
C ILE A 249 -20.32 2.77 8.14
N GLU A 250 -19.00 2.65 8.13
CA GLU A 250 -18.21 2.60 6.92
C GLU A 250 -17.63 1.20 6.73
N PHE A 251 -17.72 0.68 5.50
CA PHE A 251 -16.99 -0.51 5.09
C PHE A 251 -15.86 -0.09 4.16
N ARG A 252 -14.64 -0.56 4.43
CA ARG A 252 -13.49 -0.30 3.56
C ARG A 252 -12.91 -1.61 3.02
N LEU A 253 -12.41 -1.56 1.79
CA LEU A 253 -11.78 -2.68 1.09
C LEU A 253 -10.54 -2.17 0.37
N ASN A 254 -9.41 -2.81 0.63
CA ASN A 254 -8.17 -2.66 -0.13
C ASN A 254 -7.82 -4.00 -0.76
N PHE A 255 -7.69 -4.01 -2.07
CA PHE A 255 -7.31 -5.16 -2.87
C PHE A 255 -6.13 -4.81 -3.77
N LYS A 256 -5.16 -5.72 -3.83
CA LYS A 256 -4.04 -5.65 -4.77
C LYS A 256 -3.73 -7.05 -5.25
N GLU A 257 -3.42 -7.18 -6.53
CA GLU A 257 -2.96 -8.45 -7.09
C GLU A 257 -2.05 -8.16 -8.29
N GLU A 258 -0.88 -8.80 -8.34
CA GLU A 258 -0.07 -8.86 -9.56
C GLU A 258 -0.81 -9.69 -10.61
N THR A 259 -0.97 -9.14 -11.80
CA THR A 259 -1.65 -9.82 -12.90
C THR A 259 -0.76 -10.91 -13.50
N LEU A 260 -1.27 -11.61 -14.52
CA LEU A 260 -0.47 -12.54 -15.32
C LEU A 260 0.68 -11.86 -16.09
N ILE A 261 0.65 -10.53 -16.23
CA ILE A 261 1.74 -9.75 -16.80
C ILE A 261 2.66 -9.32 -15.65
N ASN A 262 3.85 -9.92 -15.60
CA ASN A 262 4.85 -9.63 -14.58
C ASN A 262 5.11 -8.11 -14.45
N GLY A 263 5.02 -7.57 -13.24
CA GLY A 263 5.20 -6.16 -12.95
C GLY A 263 3.98 -5.28 -13.17
N LEU A 264 2.86 -5.82 -13.70
CA LEU A 264 1.58 -5.14 -13.79
C LEU A 264 0.69 -5.55 -12.61
N TYR A 265 0.27 -4.58 -11.82
CA TYR A 265 -0.59 -4.75 -10.66
C TYR A 265 -1.97 -4.16 -10.94
N PHE A 266 -3.01 -4.90 -10.56
CA PHE A 266 -4.33 -4.32 -10.38
C PHE A 266 -4.51 -4.00 -8.89
N GLN A 267 -4.95 -2.78 -8.60
CA GLN A 267 -5.23 -2.29 -7.26
C GLN A 267 -6.66 -1.75 -7.25
N HIS A 268 -7.36 -1.95 -6.15
CA HIS A 268 -8.71 -1.45 -5.95
C HIS A 268 -8.89 -1.08 -4.49
N GLU A 269 -9.23 0.17 -4.26
CA GLU A 269 -9.58 0.70 -2.95
C GLU A 269 -11.02 1.19 -3.02
N SER A 270 -11.82 0.86 -2.02
CA SER A 270 -13.18 1.40 -1.92
C SER A 270 -13.63 1.59 -0.49
N SER A 271 -14.46 2.60 -0.29
CA SER A 271 -15.19 2.86 0.93
C SER A 271 -16.69 2.93 0.64
N VAL A 272 -17.51 2.40 1.55
CA VAL A 272 -18.96 2.58 1.52
C VAL A 272 -19.40 3.05 2.90
N LEU A 273 -19.73 4.33 2.99
CA LEU A 273 -20.27 4.96 4.18
C LEU A 273 -21.80 4.93 4.15
N PHE A 274 -22.41 4.28 5.15
CA PHE A 274 -23.84 4.36 5.42
C PHE A 274 -24.09 5.32 6.60
N ILE A 275 -24.64 6.49 6.32
CA ILE A 275 -25.17 7.42 7.33
C ILE A 275 -26.55 6.94 7.80
N SER A 276 -27.38 6.51 6.85
CA SER A 276 -28.67 5.85 7.08
C SER A 276 -28.91 4.81 5.98
N LEU A 277 -30.01 4.04 6.04
CA LEU A 277 -30.33 3.03 5.03
C LEU A 277 -30.50 3.63 3.62
N ASP A 278 -30.92 4.90 3.52
CA ASP A 278 -31.18 5.60 2.26
C ASP A 278 -30.17 6.73 1.96
N ASN A 279 -29.15 6.89 2.81
CA ASN A 279 -28.08 7.87 2.62
C ASN A 279 -26.73 7.15 2.72
N ARG A 280 -26.17 6.81 1.56
CA ARG A 280 -24.84 6.23 1.44
C ARG A 280 -23.93 7.09 0.58
N ARG A 281 -22.64 6.97 0.85
CA ARG A 281 -21.55 7.48 0.04
C ARG A 281 -20.62 6.34 -0.31
N ILE A 282 -20.18 6.31 -1.57
CA ILE A 282 -19.24 5.32 -2.09
C ILE A 282 -18.11 6.10 -2.71
N GLU A 283 -16.90 5.74 -2.34
CA GLU A 283 -15.68 6.17 -3.03
C GLU A 283 -14.97 4.91 -3.52
N SER A 284 -14.45 4.95 -4.74
CA SER A 284 -13.78 3.79 -5.33
C SER A 284 -12.70 4.21 -6.31
N LEU A 285 -11.47 3.78 -6.06
CA LEU A 285 -10.33 3.94 -6.95
C LEU A 285 -9.86 2.58 -7.45
N SER A 286 -9.81 2.40 -8.77
CA SER A 286 -9.25 1.20 -9.41
C SER A 286 -8.05 1.57 -10.27
N SER A 287 -6.91 0.95 -10.01
CA SER A 287 -5.64 1.31 -10.64
C SER A 287 -4.99 0.13 -11.35
N LEU A 288 -4.47 0.39 -12.54
CA LEU A 288 -3.47 -0.47 -13.19
C LEU A 288 -2.11 0.19 -13.08
N GLU A 289 -1.20 -0.42 -12.31
CA GLU A 289 0.16 0.08 -12.12
C GLU A 289 1.17 -0.86 -12.78
N TYR A 290 1.97 -0.36 -13.72
CA TYR A 290 3.11 -1.08 -14.28
C TYR A 290 4.43 -0.58 -13.68
N GLY A 291 5.14 -1.47 -12.99
CA GLY A 291 6.45 -1.18 -12.39
C GLY A 291 7.58 -1.14 -13.42
N LEU A 292 8.31 -0.04 -13.43
CA LEU A 292 9.54 0.18 -14.19
C LEU A 292 10.78 0.04 -13.29
N PRO A 293 11.99 -0.06 -13.88
CA PRO A 293 13.23 0.02 -13.12
C PRO A 293 13.32 1.28 -12.25
N TYR A 294 14.17 1.23 -11.22
CA TYR A 294 14.41 2.36 -10.29
C TYR A 294 13.18 2.81 -9.49
N ASN A 295 12.26 1.88 -9.22
CA ASN A 295 11.02 2.09 -8.46
C ASN A 295 10.03 3.09 -9.07
N ILE A 296 10.15 3.36 -10.37
CA ILE A 296 9.18 4.18 -11.10
C ILE A 296 7.96 3.30 -11.44
N GLY A 297 6.77 3.86 -11.40
CA GLY A 297 5.53 3.23 -11.87
C GLY A 297 4.81 4.12 -12.88
N ILE A 298 4.06 3.50 -13.79
CA ILE A 298 3.05 4.16 -14.62
C ILE A 298 1.69 3.68 -14.14
N ASN A 299 0.78 4.61 -13.88
CA ASN A 299 -0.54 4.34 -13.31
C ASN A 299 -1.62 4.77 -14.31
N LEU A 300 -2.65 3.95 -14.46
CA LEU A 300 -3.92 4.32 -15.06
C LEU A 300 -4.97 4.12 -13.97
N ASN A 301 -5.61 5.18 -13.53
CA ASN A 301 -6.57 5.13 -12.44
C ASN A 301 -7.96 5.45 -12.96
N TYR A 302 -8.95 4.72 -12.45
CA TYR A 302 -10.35 4.95 -12.69
C TYR A 302 -11.04 5.16 -11.34
N GLU A 303 -11.53 6.37 -11.15
CA GLU A 303 -12.28 6.76 -9.97
C GLU A 303 -13.78 6.68 -10.25
N TRP A 304 -14.53 6.25 -9.24
CA TRP A 304 -15.97 6.27 -9.27
C TRP A 304 -16.55 6.57 -7.90
N ASP A 305 -17.16 7.73 -7.80
CA ASP A 305 -17.79 8.21 -6.58
C ASP A 305 -19.30 8.28 -6.73
N TYR A 306 -19.98 8.07 -5.61
CA TYR A 306 -21.44 8.12 -5.53
C TYR A 306 -21.90 8.67 -4.19
N ASN A 307 -22.79 9.66 -4.23
CA ASN A 307 -23.40 10.24 -3.04
C ASN A 307 -24.93 10.28 -3.23
N ASP A 308 -25.68 9.69 -2.30
CA ASP A 308 -27.15 9.68 -2.36
C ASP A 308 -27.79 11.03 -2.03
N ALA A 309 -27.08 11.86 -1.26
CA ALA A 309 -27.49 13.19 -0.83
C ALA A 309 -26.37 14.21 -1.13
N PRO A 310 -26.06 14.46 -2.42
CA PRO A 310 -25.06 15.47 -2.78
C PRO A 310 -25.59 16.87 -2.51
N GLU A 311 -24.68 17.84 -2.39
CA GLU A 311 -25.05 19.25 -2.31
C GLU A 311 -25.86 19.73 -3.52
N ALA A 312 -26.65 20.78 -3.32
CA ALA A 312 -27.58 21.27 -4.33
C ALA A 312 -26.83 21.76 -5.58
N GLY A 313 -27.06 21.09 -6.72
CA GLY A 313 -26.41 21.40 -8.00
C GLY A 313 -25.43 20.31 -8.47
N ASN A 314 -25.03 19.41 -7.57
CA ASN A 314 -24.09 18.34 -7.89
C ASN A 314 -24.82 17.07 -8.36
N GLY A 315 -24.14 16.32 -9.24
CA GLY A 315 -24.59 14.99 -9.65
C GLY A 315 -24.45 13.98 -8.51
N LYS A 316 -25.24 12.90 -8.56
CA LYS A 316 -25.10 11.80 -7.61
C LYS A 316 -23.86 10.93 -7.83
N ALA A 317 -23.23 11.02 -8.99
CA ALA A 317 -22.11 10.18 -9.37
C ALA A 317 -21.07 10.98 -10.14
N TYR A 318 -19.81 10.74 -9.82
CA TYR A 318 -18.64 11.30 -10.49
C TYR A 318 -17.73 10.17 -10.95
N ARG A 319 -17.02 10.38 -12.05
CA ARG A 319 -16.11 9.40 -12.67
C ARG A 319 -14.94 10.14 -13.27
N ASN A 320 -13.74 9.70 -12.95
CA ASN A 320 -12.52 10.24 -13.51
C ASN A 320 -11.63 9.12 -14.06
N LEU A 321 -10.84 9.43 -15.09
CA LEU A 321 -9.82 8.52 -15.63
C LEU A 321 -8.50 9.27 -15.78
N THR A 322 -7.58 9.04 -14.86
CA THR A 322 -6.29 9.73 -14.82
C THR A 322 -5.15 8.83 -15.29
N ILE A 323 -4.08 9.45 -15.78
CA ILE A 323 -2.81 8.78 -16.03
C ILE A 323 -1.73 9.44 -15.18
N GLY A 324 -0.94 8.63 -14.49
CA GLY A 324 0.06 9.11 -13.55
C GLY A 324 1.41 8.42 -13.65
N VAL A 325 2.40 9.05 -13.04
CA VAL A 325 3.73 8.48 -12.81
C VAL A 325 3.98 8.46 -11.31
N SER A 326 4.45 7.32 -10.79
CA SER A 326 4.75 7.13 -9.38
C SER A 326 6.23 6.84 -9.13
N TYR A 327 6.71 7.18 -7.94
CA TYR A 327 7.97 6.70 -7.38
C TYR A 327 7.71 6.02 -6.05
N ARG A 328 8.23 4.80 -5.87
CA ARG A 328 8.02 3.96 -4.69
C ARG A 328 9.30 3.74 -3.88
N TRP A 329 9.19 3.54 -2.57
CA TRP A 329 10.32 3.16 -1.71
C TRP A 329 10.03 1.98 -0.80
#